data_AF-A0A1W9R8E1-F1
#
_entry.id   AF-A0A1W9R8E1-F1
#
_cell.length_a   1.000
_cell.length_b   1.000
_cell.length_c   1.000
_cell.angle_alpha   90.00
_cell.angle_beta   90.00
_cell.angle_gamma   90.00
#
_symmetry.space_group_name_H-M   'P 1'
#
loop_
_entity.id
_entity.type
_entity.pdbx_description
1 polymer ?
#
loop_
_entity_poly.entity_id
_entity_poly.type
_entity_poly.pdbx_seq_one_letter_code
_entity_poly.pdbx_strand_id
1 'polypeptide(L)'
;MRRILVVEVNWLGDCVMSLPVFSALKEKFRDSYIGVMCPERVKELFEIIPSVDEVIEFDEKDTHRGFLSNRGFLSKIRFIKELKKKRFDTAFLLHRSFTKALICKLANIKERIGFKRKKT
;
A
#
# COMPACT_ATOMS: atom_id res chain seq x y z
N MET A 1 -1.13 19.76 0.43
CA MET A 1 -1.29 18.62 1.35
C MET A 1 -0.79 17.37 0.66
N ARG A 2 0.23 16.67 1.20
CA ARG A 2 0.73 15.41 0.60
C ARG A 2 -0.25 14.28 0.86
N ARG A 3 -0.45 13.39 -0.13
CA ARG A 3 -1.22 12.14 0.00
C ARG A 3 -0.26 10.97 -0.15
N ILE A 4 0.04 10.33 0.96
CA ILE A 4 1.04 9.28 1.10
C ILE A 4 0.34 7.93 1.22
N LEU A 5 0.81 6.95 0.46
CA LEU A 5 0.40 5.54 0.58
C LEU A 5 1.54 4.74 1.21
N VAL A 6 1.33 4.15 2.38
CA VAL A 6 2.24 3.16 2.96
C VAL A 6 1.80 1.77 2.48
N VAL A 7 2.70 1.05 1.83
CA VAL A 7 2.42 -0.26 1.27
C VAL A 7 3.06 -1.32 2.17
N GLU A 8 2.19 -2.03 2.90
CA GLU A 8 2.58 -2.96 3.94
C GLU A 8 2.91 -4.36 3.43
N VAL A 9 3.48 -5.15 4.33
CA VAL A 9 3.70 -6.59 4.13
C VAL A 9 2.47 -7.41 4.48
N ASN A 10 2.63 -8.73 4.35
CA ASN A 10 1.54 -9.68 4.52
C ASN A 10 1.48 -10.25 5.96
N TRP A 11 2.52 -10.06 6.78
CA TRP A 11 2.67 -10.70 8.09
C TRP A 11 2.43 -9.71 9.23
N LEU A 12 1.69 -10.12 10.26
CA LEU A 12 1.33 -9.26 11.40
C LEU A 12 2.56 -8.72 12.14
N GLY A 13 3.55 -9.57 12.44
CA GLY A 13 4.73 -9.16 13.20
C GLY A 13 5.49 -8.01 12.53
N ASP A 14 5.71 -8.11 11.23
CA ASP A 14 6.33 -7.05 10.45
C ASP A 14 5.48 -5.76 10.42
N CYS A 15 4.14 -5.89 10.33
CA CYS A 15 3.22 -4.74 10.38
C CYS A 15 3.26 -4.02 11.74
N VAL A 16 3.45 -4.76 12.84
CA VAL A 16 3.64 -4.16 14.16
C VAL A 16 4.96 -3.40 14.21
N MET A 17 6.02 -3.96 13.62
CA MET A 17 7.33 -3.30 13.56
C MET A 17 7.34 -2.04 12.68
N SER A 18 6.42 -1.92 11.72
CA SER A 18 6.30 -0.75 10.85
C SER A 18 5.43 0.37 11.40
N LEU A 19 4.67 0.17 12.50
CA LEU A 19 3.82 1.20 13.08
C LEU A 19 4.50 2.56 13.34
N PRO A 20 5.77 2.63 13.79
CA PRO A 20 6.47 3.91 13.97
C PRO A 20 6.67 4.71 12.67
N VAL A 21 6.54 4.09 11.50
CA VAL A 21 6.63 4.78 10.21
C VAL A 21 5.52 5.83 10.08
N PHE A 22 4.31 5.54 10.55
CA PHE A 22 3.16 6.43 10.39
C PHE A 22 3.31 7.72 11.19
N SER A 23 3.77 7.63 12.44
CA SER A 23 4.05 8.83 13.26
C SER A 23 5.22 9.63 12.69
N ALA A 24 6.31 8.96 12.27
CA ALA A 24 7.45 9.63 11.65
C ALA A 24 7.08 10.35 10.34
N LEU A 25 6.15 9.78 9.55
CA LEU A 25 5.65 10.43 8.34
C LEU A 25 4.80 11.66 8.66
N LYS A 26 3.94 11.63 9.69
CA LYS A 26 3.18 12.81 10.13
C LYS A 26 4.10 13.91 10.65
N GLU A 27 5.15 13.55 11.39
CA GLU A 27 6.16 14.50 11.88
C GLU A 27 6.91 15.18 10.73
N LYS A 28 7.38 14.40 9.76
CA LYS A 28 8.14 14.91 8.60
C LYS A 28 7.26 15.66 7.60
N PHE A 29 6.06 15.18 7.36
CA PHE A 29 5.10 15.75 6.41
C PHE A 29 3.85 16.19 7.17
N ARG A 30 3.94 17.37 7.80
CA ARG A 30 2.81 17.97 8.53
C ARG A 30 1.58 18.06 7.62
N ASP A 31 0.42 17.81 8.21
CA ASP A 31 -0.89 17.77 7.56
C ASP A 31 -1.02 16.77 6.39
N SER A 32 -0.11 15.78 6.27
CA SER A 32 -0.24 14.76 5.24
C SER A 32 -1.44 13.85 5.48
N TYR A 33 -2.06 13.39 4.39
CA TYR A 33 -3.02 12.29 4.39
C TYR A 33 -2.25 10.99 4.16
N ILE A 34 -2.37 10.04 5.07
CA ILE A 34 -1.65 8.76 5.06
C ILE A 34 -2.66 7.62 4.94
N GLY A 35 -2.68 7.00 3.77
CA GLY A 35 -3.37 5.73 3.56
C GLY A 35 -2.41 4.57 3.75
N VAL A 36 -2.91 3.42 4.19
CA VAL A 36 -2.15 2.16 4.25
C VAL A 36 -2.78 1.13 3.31
N MET A 37 -1.96 0.43 2.52
CA MET A 37 -2.37 -0.71 1.72
C MET A 37 -1.90 -1.99 2.39
N CYS A 38 -2.82 -2.79 2.92
CA CYS A 38 -2.52 -4.00 3.69
C CYS A 38 -3.54 -5.13 3.39
N PRO A 39 -3.23 -6.40 3.70
CA PRO A 39 -4.23 -7.45 3.59
C PRO A 39 -5.28 -7.33 4.69
N GLU A 40 -6.47 -7.89 4.43
CA GLU A 40 -7.63 -7.86 5.33
C GLU A 40 -7.28 -8.32 6.76
N ARG A 41 -6.45 -9.36 6.89
CA ARG A 41 -6.06 -9.95 8.19
C ARG A 41 -5.34 -8.99 9.16
N VAL A 42 -4.79 -7.88 8.68
CA VAL A 42 -4.13 -6.86 9.51
C VAL A 42 -4.84 -5.51 9.43
N LYS A 43 -6.01 -5.44 8.79
CA LYS A 43 -6.77 -4.20 8.61
C LYS A 43 -7.07 -3.52 9.94
N GLU A 44 -7.66 -4.27 10.87
CA GLU A 44 -8.10 -3.77 12.18
C GLU A 44 -6.95 -3.16 12.99
N LEU A 45 -5.72 -3.67 12.80
CA LEU A 45 -4.52 -3.11 13.42
C LEU A 45 -4.30 -1.65 13.00
N PHE A 46 -4.53 -1.33 11.72
CA PHE A 46 -4.26 0.01 11.19
C PHE A 46 -5.42 0.98 11.40
N GLU A 47 -6.65 0.48 11.52
CA GLU A 47 -7.84 1.32 11.78
C GLU A 47 -7.77 2.04 13.14
N ILE A 48 -7.06 1.46 14.12
CA ILE A 48 -6.89 2.04 15.45
C ILE A 48 -5.69 3.00 15.55
N ILE A 49 -4.89 3.15 14.49
CA ILE A 49 -3.68 3.98 14.51
C ILE A 49 -4.05 5.43 14.18
N PRO A 50 -3.88 6.40 15.11
CA PRO A 50 -4.33 7.79 14.88
C PRO A 50 -3.62 8.50 13.73
N SER A 51 -2.44 8.02 13.33
CA SER A 51 -1.66 8.57 12.21
C SER A 51 -2.07 8.00 10.85
N VAL A 52 -3.02 7.07 10.80
CA VAL A 52 -3.56 6.48 9.57
C VAL A 52 -4.92 7.13 9.29
N ASP A 53 -5.07 7.71 8.10
CA ASP A 53 -6.30 8.38 7.68
C ASP A 53 -7.22 7.45 6.88
N GLU A 54 -6.68 6.37 6.30
CA GLU A 54 -7.47 5.39 5.53
C GLU A 54 -6.75 4.05 5.41
N VAL A 55 -7.51 2.96 5.56
CA VAL A 55 -7.04 1.59 5.32
C VAL A 55 -7.59 1.08 3.99
N ILE A 56 -6.70 0.56 3.15
CA ILE A 56 -6.98 0.08 1.79
C ILE A 56 -6.64 -1.40 1.75
N GLU A 57 -7.68 -2.22 1.69
CA GLU A 57 -7.50 -3.67 1.64
C GLU A 57 -6.94 -4.11 0.28
N PHE A 58 -5.93 -4.98 0.35
CA PHE A 58 -5.35 -5.63 -0.81
C PHE A 58 -4.90 -7.05 -0.43
N ASP A 59 -5.67 -8.07 -0.83
CA ASP A 59 -5.25 -9.47 -0.72
C ASP A 59 -4.74 -10.01 -2.07
N GLU A 60 -3.49 -10.48 -2.05
CA GLU A 60 -2.85 -11.13 -3.19
C GLU A 60 -3.55 -12.47 -3.54
N LYS A 61 -4.15 -13.17 -2.56
CA LYS A 61 -4.77 -14.49 -2.75
C LYS A 61 -6.03 -14.45 -3.62
N ASP A 62 -6.88 -13.44 -3.45
CA ASP A 62 -8.04 -13.23 -4.33
C ASP A 62 -7.64 -12.86 -5.76
N THR A 63 -6.40 -12.39 -5.92
CA THR A 63 -5.82 -12.14 -7.23
C THR A 63 -5.04 -13.31 -7.83
N HIS A 64 -4.83 -14.39 -7.07
CA HIS A 64 -4.14 -15.61 -7.52
C HIS A 64 -5.08 -16.79 -7.84
N ARG A 65 -6.36 -16.78 -7.43
CA ARG A 65 -7.35 -17.84 -7.78
C ARG A 65 -7.78 -17.90 -9.25
N GLY A 66 -7.01 -17.30 -10.16
CA GLY A 66 -7.18 -17.53 -11.58
C GLY A 66 -6.37 -16.57 -12.41
N PHE A 67 -5.08 -16.85 -12.61
CA PHE A 67 -4.37 -16.32 -13.78
C PHE A 67 -5.05 -16.74 -15.11
N LEU A 68 -5.86 -17.81 -15.08
CA LEU A 68 -6.69 -18.30 -16.19
C LEU A 68 -8.17 -17.85 -16.12
N SER A 69 -8.58 -17.07 -15.11
CA SER A 69 -9.96 -16.57 -15.02
C SER A 69 -9.97 -15.06 -15.19
N ASN A 70 -10.63 -14.57 -16.25
CA ASN A 70 -10.80 -13.13 -16.55
C ASN A 70 -11.17 -12.26 -15.33
N ARG A 71 -11.82 -12.85 -14.31
CA ARG A 71 -12.19 -12.18 -13.07
C ARG A 71 -10.99 -11.63 -12.27
N GLY A 72 -9.89 -12.38 -12.10
CA GLY A 72 -8.77 -11.95 -11.26
C GLY A 72 -8.03 -10.72 -11.80
N PHE A 73 -7.87 -10.65 -13.13
CA PHE A 73 -7.27 -9.50 -13.81
C PHE A 73 -8.18 -8.26 -13.79
N LEU A 74 -9.49 -8.44 -14.00
CA LEU A 74 -10.47 -7.36 -13.89
C LEU A 74 -10.50 -6.77 -12.47
N SER A 75 -10.39 -7.60 -11.43
CA SER A 75 -10.30 -7.14 -10.04
C SER A 75 -9.07 -6.25 -9.80
N LYS A 76 -7.89 -6.62 -10.33
CA LYS A 76 -6.68 -5.76 -10.26
C LYS A 76 -6.89 -4.42 -10.94
N ILE A 77 -7.47 -4.42 -12.14
CA ILE A 77 -7.72 -3.18 -12.88
C ILE A 77 -8.71 -2.30 -12.11
N ARG A 78 -9.76 -2.87 -11.53
CA ARG A 78 -10.72 -2.13 -10.70
C ARG A 78 -10.03 -1.51 -9.49
N PHE A 79 -9.24 -2.31 -8.77
CA PHE A 79 -8.46 -1.83 -7.63
C PHE A 79 -7.51 -0.69 -8.01
N ILE A 80 -6.77 -0.83 -9.12
CA ILE A 80 -5.89 0.24 -9.62
C ILE A 80 -6.68 1.51 -9.95
N LYS A 81 -7.87 1.39 -10.57
CA LYS A 81 -8.72 2.54 -10.86
C LYS A 81 -9.22 3.22 -9.59
N GLU A 82 -9.59 2.46 -8.57
CA GLU A 82 -10.00 2.98 -7.26
C GLU A 82 -8.82 3.68 -6.56
N LEU A 83 -7.66 3.05 -6.54
CA LEU A 83 -6.44 3.62 -5.99
C LEU A 83 -6.04 4.93 -6.71
N LYS A 84 -6.19 4.98 -8.03
CA LYS A 84 -5.95 6.18 -8.84
C LYS A 84 -6.90 7.33 -8.46
N LYS A 85 -8.17 7.04 -8.15
CA LYS A 85 -9.15 8.05 -7.70
C LYS A 85 -8.78 8.67 -6.35
N LYS A 86 -8.05 7.93 -5.50
CA LYS A 86 -7.56 8.43 -4.20
C LYS A 86 -6.40 9.42 -4.31
N ARG A 87 -5.80 9.58 -5.50
CA ARG A 87 -4.79 10.61 -5.82
C ARG A 87 -3.58 10.64 -4.86
N PHE A 88 -3.08 9.47 -4.45
CA PHE A 88 -1.79 9.40 -3.75
C PHE A 88 -0.67 9.91 -4.66
N ASP A 89 0.20 10.76 -4.11
CA ASP A 89 1.35 11.33 -4.83
C ASP A 89 2.65 10.58 -4.52
N THR A 90 2.73 10.00 -3.33
CA THR A 90 3.91 9.29 -2.79
C THR A 90 3.51 7.91 -2.30
N ALA A 91 4.29 6.87 -2.61
CA ALA A 91 4.14 5.54 -2.02
C ALA A 91 5.44 5.09 -1.33
N PHE A 92 5.34 4.64 -0.08
CA PHE A 92 6.41 3.98 0.67
C PHE A 92 6.19 2.47 0.63
N LEU A 93 7.03 1.75 -0.10
CA LEU A 93 7.02 0.29 -0.19
C LEU A 93 7.93 -0.29 0.89
N LEU A 94 7.32 -0.74 1.99
CA LEU A 94 8.06 -1.30 3.14
C LEU A 94 8.63 -2.69 2.86
N HIS A 95 8.23 -3.30 1.75
CA HIS A 95 8.81 -4.56 1.30
C HIS A 95 8.96 -4.60 -0.22
N ARG A 96 9.87 -5.47 -0.65
CA ARG A 96 10.14 -5.71 -2.06
C ARG A 96 9.02 -6.55 -2.65
N SER A 97 8.09 -5.90 -3.36
CA SER A 97 7.10 -6.58 -4.18
C SER A 97 6.99 -5.87 -5.53
N PHE A 98 7.38 -6.58 -6.60
CA PHE A 98 7.24 -6.07 -7.96
C PHE A 98 5.77 -5.80 -8.30
N THR A 99 4.87 -6.69 -7.87
CA THR A 99 3.43 -6.54 -8.07
C THR A 99 2.91 -5.27 -7.42
N LYS A 100 3.23 -5.02 -6.14
CA LYS A 100 2.78 -3.81 -5.43
C LYS A 100 3.40 -2.54 -6.02
N ALA A 101 4.68 -2.58 -6.41
CA ALA A 101 5.34 -1.48 -7.11
C ALA A 101 4.68 -1.16 -8.47
N LEU A 102 4.31 -2.18 -9.23
CA LEU A 102 3.61 -2.04 -10.50
C LEU A 102 2.21 -1.46 -10.30
N ILE A 103 1.46 -1.94 -9.31
CA ILE A 103 0.15 -1.38 -8.93
C ILE A 103 0.26 0.11 -8.62
N CYS A 104 1.23 0.52 -7.79
CA CYS A 104 1.46 1.93 -7.47
C CYS A 104 1.81 2.76 -8.72
N LYS A 105 2.62 2.20 -9.63
CA LYS A 105 2.94 2.85 -10.91
C LYS A 105 1.70 3.03 -11.78
N LEU A 106 0.87 1.98 -11.92
CA LEU A 106 -0.35 2.02 -12.71
C LEU A 106 -1.45 2.91 -12.10
N ALA A 107 -1.44 3.07 -10.77
CA ALA A 107 -2.28 4.02 -10.06
C ALA A 107 -1.81 5.49 -10.21
N ASN A 108 -0.76 5.74 -10.99
CA ASN A 108 -0.20 7.07 -11.28
C ASN A 108 0.41 7.78 -10.05
N ILE A 109 0.88 7.01 -9.06
CA ILE A 109 1.62 7.55 -7.91
C ILE A 109 3.03 7.89 -8.38
N LYS A 110 3.39 9.19 -8.38
CA LYS A 110 4.61 9.69 -9.03
C LYS A 110 5.87 9.26 -8.28
N GLU A 111 5.90 9.51 -6.98
CA GLU A 111 7.03 9.18 -6.10
C GLU A 111 6.81 7.80 -5.48
N ARG A 112 7.77 6.88 -5.64
CA ARG A 112 7.71 5.52 -5.10
C ARG A 112 9.04 5.19 -4.44
N ILE A 113 9.04 5.17 -3.11
CA ILE A 113 10.22 5.02 -2.25
C ILE A 113 10.21 3.59 -1.70
N GLY A 114 11.35 2.90 -1.75
CA GLY A 114 11.45 1.55 -1.22
C GLY A 114 12.89 1.03 -1.24
N PHE A 115 13.09 -0.20 -0.78
CA PHE A 115 14.42 -0.80 -0.66
C PHE A 115 15.05 -1.13 -2.02
N LYS A 116 16.30 -0.69 -2.22
CA LYS A 116 17.11 -1.03 -3.41
C LYS A 116 17.34 -2.54 -3.49
N ARG A 117 17.17 -3.12 -4.69
CA ARG A 117 17.57 -4.51 -4.98
C ARG A 117 19.10 -4.61 -4.98
N LYS A 118 19.69 -5.56 -4.22
CA LYS A 118 21.12 -5.91 -4.39
C LYS A 118 21.28 -6.47 -5.82
N LYS A 119 22.25 -5.97 -6.59
CA LYS A 119 22.73 -6.66 -7.80
C LYS A 119 23.45 -7.91 -7.28
N THR A 120 22.93 -9.09 -7.60
CA THR A 120 23.71 -10.32 -7.61
C THR A 120 24.37 -10.42 -8.97
#